data_AF-A0A258Y219-F1
#
_entry.id   AF-A0A258Y219-F1
#
_cell.length_a   1.000
_cell.length_b   1.000
_cell.length_c   1.000
_cell.angle_alpha   90.00
_cell.angle_beta   90.00
_cell.angle_gamma   90.00
#
_symmetry.space_group_name_H-M   'P 1'
#
loop_
_entity.id
_entity.type
_entity.pdbx_description
1 polymer ?
#
loop_
_entity_poly.entity_id
_entity_poly.type
_entity_poly.pdbx_seq_one_letter_code
_entity_poly.pdbx_strand_id
1 'polypeptide(L)'
;MRPVGPVQVNTARNAKTAASAPVATAEGSPAAVADSGAAAQVERSSALDAGQSAPVDGERVKVIRQAIEAGNYPVIPTKIADAMIAAQMLLRTAQ
;
A
#
# COMPACT_ATOMS: atom_id res chain seq x y z
N MET A 1 20.15 14.58 -39.89
CA MET A 1 18.98 14.53 -38.99
C MET A 1 17.97 13.56 -39.56
N ARG A 2 17.51 12.55 -38.81
CA ARG A 2 16.44 11.64 -39.25
C ARG A 2 15.12 12.10 -38.61
N PRO A 3 14.00 12.25 -39.36
CA PRO A 3 12.73 12.63 -38.77
C PRO A 3 12.13 11.45 -38.00
N VAL A 4 11.59 11.71 -36.80
CA VAL A 4 10.86 10.75 -35.99
C VAL A 4 9.35 10.91 -36.26
N GLY A 5 8.68 9.81 -36.61
CA GLY A 5 7.23 9.77 -36.81
C GLY A 5 6.47 9.61 -35.47
N PRO A 6 5.14 9.83 -35.46
CA PRO A 6 4.35 9.78 -34.24
C PRO A 6 4.26 8.35 -33.67
N VAL A 7 4.56 8.21 -32.38
CA VAL A 7 4.42 6.96 -31.61
C VAL A 7 2.97 6.84 -31.13
N GLN A 8 2.27 5.78 -31.58
CA GLN A 8 0.93 5.44 -31.08
C GLN A 8 1.07 4.53 -29.85
N VAL A 9 0.57 4.99 -28.71
CA VAL A 9 0.48 4.20 -27.47
C VAL A 9 -0.93 3.63 -27.31
N ASN A 10 -1.06 2.32 -27.44
CA ASN A 10 -2.31 1.61 -27.19
C ASN A 10 -2.38 1.19 -25.72
N THR A 11 -2.90 2.06 -24.84
CA THR A 11 -3.18 1.71 -23.45
C THR A 11 -4.59 1.13 -23.35
N ALA A 12 -4.68 -0.19 -23.20
CA ALA A 12 -5.93 -0.91 -23.00
C ALA A 12 -6.69 -0.36 -21.76
N ARG A 13 -7.90 0.16 -21.99
CA ARG A 13 -8.84 0.53 -20.92
C ARG A 13 -9.54 -0.73 -20.42
N ASN A 14 -9.12 -1.24 -19.26
CA ASN A 14 -9.93 -2.24 -18.55
C ASN A 14 -10.95 -1.54 -17.66
N ALA A 15 -12.13 -1.31 -18.21
CA ALA A 15 -13.34 -1.05 -17.44
C ALA A 15 -13.92 -2.39 -16.99
N LYS A 16 -13.88 -2.70 -15.69
CA LYS A 16 -14.75 -3.72 -15.10
C LYS A 16 -15.41 -3.13 -13.85
N THR A 17 -16.73 -3.25 -13.88
CA THR A 17 -17.78 -2.57 -13.15
C THR A 17 -17.88 -2.99 -11.68
N ALA A 18 -18.44 -2.08 -10.89
CA ALA A 18 -18.79 -2.20 -9.48
C ALA A 18 -19.63 -3.44 -9.11
N ALA A 19 -19.39 -3.96 -7.90
CA ALA A 19 -20.41 -4.64 -7.10
C ALA A 19 -20.07 -4.49 -5.60
N SER A 20 -20.96 -3.83 -4.85
CA SER A 20 -20.95 -3.76 -3.39
C SER A 20 -21.52 -5.04 -2.78
N ALA A 21 -20.93 -5.52 -1.67
CA ALA A 21 -21.57 -6.46 -0.73
C ALA A 21 -20.92 -6.31 0.67
N PRO A 22 -21.65 -6.63 1.76
CA PRO A 22 -21.57 -5.92 3.05
C PRO A 22 -20.49 -6.43 4.01
N VAL A 23 -20.07 -5.54 4.91
CA VAL A 23 -19.17 -5.81 6.04
C VAL A 23 -19.93 -6.59 7.11
N ALA A 24 -19.54 -7.84 7.34
CA ALA A 24 -19.96 -8.64 8.48
C ALA A 24 -18.75 -8.89 9.40
N THR A 25 -18.94 -8.47 10.65
CA THR A 25 -18.22 -8.69 11.90
C THR A 25 -17.01 -9.64 11.89
N ALA A 26 -15.83 -9.12 12.22
CA ALA A 26 -14.64 -9.89 12.53
C ALA A 26 -14.64 -10.29 14.01
N GLU A 27 -15.04 -11.52 14.30
CA GLU A 27 -14.72 -12.22 15.55
C GLU A 27 -13.75 -13.36 15.26
N GLY A 28 -12.58 -13.31 15.91
CA GLY A 28 -11.83 -14.48 16.38
C GLY A 28 -11.42 -15.60 15.42
N SER A 29 -10.12 -15.63 15.11
CA SER A 29 -9.29 -16.79 14.73
C SER A 29 -9.27 -17.24 13.25
N PRO A 30 -8.09 -17.69 12.75
CA PRO A 30 -7.81 -17.73 11.32
C PRO A 30 -8.35 -19.02 10.69
N ALA A 31 -9.46 -18.93 9.98
CA ALA A 31 -9.86 -19.95 9.03
C ALA A 31 -9.13 -19.68 7.70
N ALA A 32 -8.24 -20.60 7.33
CA ALA A 32 -7.55 -20.60 6.05
C ALA A 32 -8.58 -20.63 4.90
N VAL A 33 -8.73 -19.51 4.22
CA VAL A 33 -9.27 -19.47 2.85
C VAL A 33 -8.08 -19.54 1.90
N ALA A 34 -7.86 -20.74 1.38
CA ALA A 34 -7.00 -20.96 0.23
C ALA A 34 -7.69 -20.33 -1.00
N ASP A 35 -7.45 -19.04 -1.24
CA ASP A 35 -7.55 -18.46 -2.58
C ASP A 35 -6.19 -18.63 -3.24
N SER A 36 -6.08 -19.67 -4.07
CA SER A 36 -4.93 -19.94 -4.93
C SER A 36 -4.89 -18.95 -6.10
N GLY A 37 -4.87 -17.65 -5.82
CA GLY A 37 -4.16 -16.70 -6.67
C GLY A 37 -2.69 -16.82 -6.29
N ALA A 38 -1.79 -17.02 -7.27
CA ALA A 38 -0.36 -17.09 -7.00
C ALA A 38 0.07 -15.88 -6.15
N ALA A 39 0.20 -16.08 -4.84
CA ALA A 39 0.68 -15.06 -3.93
C ALA A 39 2.11 -14.80 -4.39
N ALA A 40 2.33 -13.66 -5.05
CA ALA A 40 3.64 -13.21 -5.43
C ALA A 40 4.52 -13.35 -4.17
N GLN A 41 5.46 -14.29 -4.22
CA GLN A 41 6.40 -14.49 -3.13
C GLN A 41 7.32 -13.28 -3.14
N VAL A 42 7.00 -12.29 -2.31
CA VAL A 42 7.83 -11.09 -2.16
C VAL A 42 9.02 -11.48 -1.29
N GLU A 43 10.16 -11.69 -1.92
CA GLU A 43 11.43 -11.87 -1.23
C GLU A 43 11.76 -10.56 -0.51
N ARG A 44 11.69 -10.57 0.83
CA ARG A 44 12.11 -9.42 1.64
C ARG A 44 13.60 -9.54 1.91
N SER A 45 14.37 -8.54 1.48
CA SER A 45 15.78 -8.47 1.85
C SER A 45 15.91 -8.20 3.35
N SER A 46 16.81 -8.92 4.03
CA SER A 46 17.18 -8.63 5.42
C SER A 46 17.82 -7.25 5.60
N ALA A 47 18.32 -6.63 4.52
CA ALA A 47 18.79 -5.25 4.54
C ALA A 47 17.65 -4.22 4.68
N LEU A 48 16.40 -4.62 4.44
CA LEU A 48 15.21 -3.79 4.59
C LEU A 48 14.48 -4.05 5.93
N ASP A 49 15.00 -4.97 6.74
CA ASP A 49 14.48 -5.17 8.09
C ASP A 49 14.92 -3.97 8.94
N ALA A 50 13.96 -3.15 9.35
CA ALA A 50 14.22 -2.04 10.27
C ALA A 50 14.57 -2.51 11.70
N GLY A 51 14.74 -3.83 11.88
CA GLY A 51 14.92 -4.51 13.15
C GLY A 51 13.65 -4.48 14.01
N GLN A 52 13.67 -5.20 15.13
CA GLN A 52 12.57 -5.27 16.09
C GLN A 52 12.30 -3.96 16.85
N SER A 53 13.11 -2.91 16.62
CA SER A 53 13.00 -1.63 17.33
C SER A 53 13.33 -0.45 16.42
N ALA A 54 12.73 -0.42 15.23
CA ALA A 54 12.58 0.86 14.53
C ALA A 54 12.06 1.90 15.54
N PRO A 55 12.70 3.08 15.67
CA PRO A 55 12.36 4.05 16.70
C PRO A 55 11.01 4.72 16.38
N VAL A 56 9.92 3.99 16.61
CA VAL A 56 8.55 4.43 16.44
C VAL A 56 7.96 4.74 17.81
N ASP A 57 7.24 5.85 17.88
CA ASP A 57 6.51 6.23 19.09
C ASP A 57 5.21 5.41 19.17
N GLY A 58 5.22 4.37 20.00
CA GLY A 58 4.10 3.45 20.15
C GLY A 58 2.85 4.10 20.73
N GLU A 59 2.99 5.14 21.58
CA GLU A 59 1.85 5.81 22.17
C GLU A 59 1.15 6.68 21.12
N ARG A 60 1.93 7.38 20.28
CA ARG A 60 1.37 8.09 19.13
C ARG A 60 0.65 7.16 18.16
N VAL A 61 1.15 5.95 17.94
CA VAL A 61 0.47 4.96 17.07
C VAL A 61 -0.90 4.58 17.63
N LYS A 62 -1.04 4.38 18.95
CA LYS A 62 -2.34 4.07 19.58
C LYS A 62 -3.35 5.19 19.40
N VAL A 63 -2.94 6.43 19.68
CA VAL A 63 -3.81 7.62 19.52
C VAL A 63 -4.28 7.76 18.07
N ILE A 64 -3.37 7.59 17.11
CA ILE A 64 -3.71 7.67 15.68
C ILE A 64 -4.69 6.55 15.28
N ARG A 65 -4.46 5.31 15.72
CA ARG A 65 -5.38 4.18 15.46
C ARG A 65 -6.78 4.48 15.97
N GLN A 66 -6.91 4.95 17.21
CA GLN A 66 -8.20 5.33 17.78
C GLN A 66 -8.88 6.46 16.98
N ALA A 67 -8.13 7.46 16.54
CA ALA A 67 -8.67 8.56 15.73
C ALA A 67 -9.14 8.09 14.34
N ILE A 68 -8.47 7.10 13.74
CA ILE A 68 -8.91 6.47 12.49
C ILE A 68 -10.21 5.69 12.70
N GLU A 69 -10.29 4.88 13.76
CA GLU A 69 -11.51 4.12 14.10
C GLU A 69 -12.70 5.05 14.37
N ALA A 70 -12.48 6.18 15.05
CA ALA A 70 -13.50 7.20 15.29
C ALA A 70 -13.85 8.06 14.05
N GLY A 71 -13.16 7.86 12.92
CA GLY A 71 -13.34 8.66 11.70
C GLY A 71 -12.82 10.10 11.78
N ASN A 72 -12.13 10.47 12.86
CA ASN A 72 -11.59 11.82 13.08
C ASN A 72 -10.12 11.98 12.64
N TYR A 73 -9.62 11.03 11.84
CA TYR A 73 -8.31 11.11 11.22
C TYR A 73 -8.46 11.09 9.69
N PRO A 74 -8.13 12.19 8.98
CA PRO A 74 -8.38 12.29 7.54
C PRO A 74 -7.43 11.39 6.75
N VAL A 75 -7.99 10.39 6.08
CA VAL A 75 -7.26 9.51 5.15
C VAL A 75 -7.36 10.10 3.74
N ILE A 76 -6.28 10.72 3.27
CA ILE A 76 -6.25 11.47 2.00
C ILE A 76 -5.36 10.73 1.00
N PRO A 77 -5.91 10.19 -0.12
CA PRO A 77 -5.14 9.38 -1.06
C PRO A 77 -3.90 10.07 -1.63
N THR A 78 -3.96 11.38 -1.91
CA THR A 78 -2.82 12.15 -2.41
C THR A 78 -1.67 12.19 -1.41
N LYS A 79 -1.97 12.43 -0.13
CA LYS A 79 -0.95 12.43 0.93
C LYS A 79 -0.28 11.07 1.11
N ILE A 80 -1.05 9.98 0.93
CA ILE A 80 -0.49 8.62 1.00
C ILE A 80 0.45 8.38 -0.18
N ALA A 81 0.04 8.76 -1.39
CA ALA A 81 0.88 8.62 -2.58
C ALA A 81 2.20 9.40 -2.44
N ASP A 82 2.14 10.65 -1.99
CA ASP A 82 3.34 11.47 -1.75
C ASP A 82 4.27 10.82 -0.72
N ALA A 83 3.72 10.31 0.39
CA ALA A 83 4.49 9.64 1.42
C ALA A 83 5.17 8.35 0.90
N MET A 84 4.50 7.57 0.05
CA MET A 84 5.10 6.37 -0.55
C MET A 84 6.24 6.71 -1.52
N ILE A 85 6.08 7.76 -2.33
CA ILE A 85 7.15 8.23 -3.23
C ILE A 85 8.34 8.74 -2.42
N ALA A 86 8.08 9.56 -1.39
CA ALA A 86 9.10 10.07 -0.49
C ALA A 86 9.84 8.93 0.23
N ALA A 87 9.13 7.91 0.73
CA ALA A 87 9.74 6.75 1.35
C ALA A 87 10.68 6.00 0.39
N GLN A 88 10.27 5.81 -0.86
CA GLN A 88 11.11 5.17 -1.87
C GLN A 88 12.31 6.04 -2.29
N MET A 89 12.14 7.36 -2.38
CA MET A 89 13.26 8.28 -2.63
C MET A 89 14.27 8.23 -1.47
N LEU A 90 13.80 8.31 -0.23
CA LEU A 90 14.64 8.24 0.97
C LEU A 90 15.44 6.94 1.00
N LEU A 91 14.80 5.81 0.72
CA LEU A 91 15.47 4.51 0.63
C LEU A 91 16.58 4.50 -0.42
N ARG A 92 16.34 5.06 -1.61
CA ARG A 92 17.35 5.14 -2.69
C ARG A 92 18.52 6.07 -2.36
N THR A 93 18.30 7.12 -1.57
CA THR A 93 19.34 8.10 -1.20
C THR A 93 20.11 7.73 0.07
N ALA A 94 19.62 6.77 0.86
CA ALA A 94 20.25 6.29 2.08
C ALA A 94 21.27 5.16 1.82
N GLN A 95 21.46 4.74 0.57
CA GLN A 95 22.53 3.85 0.11
C GLN A 95 23.73 4.66 -0.38
#